data_AF-A0A0S7YKK0-F1
#
_entry.id   AF-A0A0S7YKK0-F1
#
_cell.length_a   1.000
_cell.length_b   1.000
_cell.length_c   1.000
_cell.angle_alpha   90.00
_cell.angle_beta   90.00
_cell.angle_gamma   90.00
#
_symmetry.space_group_name_H-M   'P 1'
#
loop_
_entity.id
_entity.type
_entity.pdbx_description
1 polymer ?
#
loop_
_entity_poly.entity_id
_entity_poly.type
_entity_poly.pdbx_seq_one_letter_code
_entity_poly.pdbx_strand_id
1 'polypeptide(L)'
;MLIIGERINSTRKSIERAIGDRDRDTIVAEANSQAEAGAHFLDINCGTLAAADEPAALQWLVTVVQEAVELPLCIDSPNAEALEAALAVHRGEPIVKSISRES
;
A
#
# COMPACT_ATOMS: atom_id res chain seq x y z
N MET A 1 -18.85 -9.14 -6.57
CA MET A 1 -18.46 -7.93 -5.82
C MET A 1 -16.94 -7.97 -5.70
N LEU A 2 -16.25 -6.90 -6.08
CA LEU A 2 -14.80 -6.77 -5.87
C LEU A 2 -14.58 -6.14 -4.48
N ILE A 3 -13.67 -6.71 -3.68
CA ILE A 3 -13.38 -6.28 -2.31
C ILE A 3 -11.93 -5.81 -2.26
N ILE A 4 -11.71 -4.56 -1.85
CA ILE A 4 -10.39 -3.99 -1.60
C ILE A 4 -10.20 -3.90 -0.08
N GLY A 5 -9.19 -4.60 0.46
CA GLY A 5 -8.85 -4.52 1.88
C GLY A 5 -8.18 -3.17 2.20
N GLU A 6 -8.71 -2.41 3.15
CA GLU A 6 -8.33 -1.02 3.42
C GLU A 6 -7.37 -0.84 4.62
N ARG A 7 -6.90 -1.93 5.24
CA ARG A 7 -6.29 -1.83 6.56
C ARG A 7 -4.81 -1.45 6.54
N ILE A 8 -4.10 -1.64 5.42
CA ILE A 8 -2.70 -1.22 5.27
C ILE A 8 -2.67 0.27 4.85
N ASN A 9 -3.07 1.12 5.79
CA ASN A 9 -3.23 2.55 5.57
C ASN A 9 -2.59 3.35 6.72
N SER A 10 -1.71 4.28 6.36
CA SER A 10 -0.95 5.12 7.30
C SER A 10 -1.79 6.01 8.22
N THR A 11 -3.08 6.24 7.93
CA THR A 11 -4.00 6.87 8.91
C THR A 11 -4.24 6.02 10.16
N ARG A 12 -3.94 4.72 10.11
CA ARG A 12 -3.98 3.80 11.25
C ARG A 12 -2.65 3.84 11.97
N LYS A 13 -2.63 4.30 13.22
CA LYS A 13 -1.41 4.45 14.06
C LYS A 13 -0.50 3.23 14.11
N SER A 14 -1.07 2.02 14.13
CA SER A 14 -0.27 0.77 14.13
C SER A 14 0.47 0.56 12.82
N ILE A 15 -0.16 0.90 11.69
CA ILE A 15 0.43 0.77 10.36
C ILE A 15 1.42 1.89 10.09
N GLU A 16 1.11 3.13 10.49
CA GLU A 16 2.06 4.24 10.43
C GLU A 16 3.37 3.92 11.16
N ARG A 17 3.26 3.42 12.40
CA ARG A 17 4.42 2.97 13.16
C ARG A 17 5.14 1.84 12.44
N ALA A 18 4.42 0.82 11.95
CA ALA A 18 5.06 -0.30 11.28
C ALA A 18 5.82 0.12 10.01
N ILE A 19 5.29 1.09 9.26
CA ILE A 19 5.98 1.68 8.11
C ILE A 19 7.23 2.44 8.57
N GLY A 20 7.11 3.30 9.59
CA GLY A 20 8.22 4.07 10.14
C GLY A 20 9.37 3.21 10.66
N ASP A 21 9.04 2.14 11.39
CA ASP A 21 10.00 1.22 11.99
C ASP A 21 10.49 0.13 11.02
N ARG A 22 9.97 0.11 9.78
CA ARG A 22 10.17 -0.97 8.80
C ARG A 22 9.84 -2.36 9.38
N ASP A 23 8.82 -2.41 10.23
CA ASP A 23 8.30 -3.63 10.85
C ASP A 23 7.55 -4.46 9.81
N ARG A 24 8.30 -5.36 9.18
CA ARG A 24 7.79 -6.28 8.17
C ARG A 24 6.71 -7.21 8.73
N ASP A 25 6.88 -7.70 9.95
CA ASP A 25 6.01 -8.73 10.52
C ASP A 25 4.58 -8.21 10.71
N THR A 26 4.43 -6.98 11.20
CA THR A 26 3.12 -6.33 11.33
C THR A 26 2.43 -6.15 9.97
N ILE A 27 3.16 -5.71 8.95
CA ILE A 27 2.61 -5.52 7.59
C ILE A 27 2.21 -6.85 6.97
N VAL A 28 3.07 -7.87 7.06
CA VAL A 28 2.82 -9.21 6.53
C VAL A 28 1.61 -9.86 7.21
N ALA A 29 1.49 -9.71 8.53
CA ALA A 29 0.35 -10.24 9.28
C ALA A 29 -0.97 -9.58 8.83
N GLU A 30 -0.98 -8.26 8.64
CA GLU A 30 -2.16 -7.52 8.17
C GLU A 30 -2.51 -7.85 6.70
N ALA A 31 -1.52 -8.05 5.83
CA ALA A 31 -1.74 -8.49 4.45
C ALA A 31 -2.37 -9.88 4.38
N ASN A 32 -1.81 -10.86 5.10
CA ASN A 32 -2.35 -12.21 5.16
C ASN A 32 -3.76 -12.23 5.74
N SER A 33 -4.01 -11.50 6.84
CA SER A 33 -5.32 -11.45 7.46
C SER A 33 -6.40 -10.92 6.51
N GLN A 34 -6.10 -9.89 5.71
CA GLN A 34 -7.04 -9.38 4.71
C GLN A 34 -7.23 -10.34 3.53
N ALA A 35 -6.17 -11.02 3.09
CA ALA A 35 -6.26 -12.04 2.05
C ALA A 35 -7.14 -13.22 2.49
N GLU A 36 -6.93 -13.75 3.70
CA GLU A 36 -7.73 -14.81 4.30
C GLU A 36 -9.20 -14.41 4.51
N ALA A 37 -9.45 -13.13 4.75
CA ALA A 37 -10.81 -12.57 4.85
C ALA A 37 -11.52 -12.41 3.49
N GLY A 38 -10.86 -12.74 2.37
CA GLY A 38 -11.45 -12.72 1.03
C GLY A 38 -11.30 -11.40 0.27
N ALA A 39 -10.28 -10.60 0.61
CA ALA A 39 -9.90 -9.45 -0.23
C ALA A 39 -9.47 -9.92 -1.63
N HIS A 40 -9.84 -9.14 -2.65
CA HIS A 40 -9.39 -9.37 -4.03
C HIS A 40 -8.20 -8.48 -4.39
N PHE A 41 -8.10 -7.31 -3.73
CA PHE A 41 -6.98 -6.37 -3.80
C PHE A 41 -6.68 -5.88 -2.38
N LEU A 42 -5.46 -5.41 -2.14
CA LEU A 42 -5.10 -4.68 -0.93
C LEU A 42 -4.80 -3.22 -1.25
N ASP A 43 -5.48 -2.30 -0.57
CA ASP A 43 -5.18 -0.86 -0.58
C ASP A 43 -3.92 -0.60 0.25
N ILE A 44 -2.96 0.08 -0.36
CA ILE A 44 -1.66 0.36 0.23
C ILE A 44 -1.44 1.87 0.24
N ASN A 45 -1.41 2.46 1.43
CA ASN A 45 -1.38 3.92 1.62
C ASN A 45 -0.30 4.37 2.61
N CYS A 46 0.46 5.40 2.22
CA CYS A 46 1.49 6.07 3.00
C CYS A 46 1.24 7.58 3.21
N GLY A 47 0.02 8.06 2.92
CA GLY A 47 -0.29 9.48 2.78
C GLY A 47 -0.22 10.34 4.06
N THR A 48 -0.02 9.78 5.26
CA THR A 48 0.26 10.58 6.47
C THR A 48 1.72 10.93 6.66
N LEU A 49 2.63 10.27 5.91
CA LEU A 49 4.05 10.57 5.95
C LEU A 49 4.35 11.92 5.27
N ALA A 50 5.54 12.47 5.54
CA ALA A 50 6.00 13.62 4.79
C ALA A 50 6.16 13.25 3.30
N ALA A 51 5.81 14.17 2.40
CA ALA A 51 5.82 13.93 0.96
C ALA A 51 7.19 13.46 0.43
N ALA A 52 8.29 13.84 1.09
CA ALA A 52 9.65 13.41 0.74
C ALA A 52 9.95 11.95 1.14
N ASP A 53 9.27 11.44 2.17
CA ASP A 53 9.48 10.08 2.69
C ASP A 53 8.51 9.07 2.05
N GLU A 54 7.36 9.54 1.57
CA GLU A 54 6.28 8.73 1.00
C GLU A 54 6.75 7.81 -0.15
N PRO A 55 7.57 8.25 -1.13
CA PRO A 55 7.99 7.38 -2.23
C PRO A 55 8.78 6.15 -1.75
N ALA A 56 9.77 6.36 -0.87
CA ALA A 56 10.58 5.27 -0.34
C ALA A 56 9.76 4.34 0.58
N ALA A 57 8.82 4.89 1.34
CA ALA A 57 7.93 4.12 2.19
C ALA A 57 6.95 3.26 1.37
N LEU A 58 6.32 3.84 0.34
CA LEU A 58 5.35 3.14 -0.49
C LEU A 58 6.00 2.05 -1.35
N GLN A 59 7.19 2.30 -1.88
CA GLN A 59 8.01 1.30 -2.58
C GLN A 59 8.33 0.09 -1.67
N TRP A 60 8.77 0.35 -0.44
CA TRP A 60 9.03 -0.70 0.55
C TRP A 60 7.76 -1.49 0.87
N LEU A 61 6.65 -0.78 1.09
CA LEU A 61 5.39 -1.38 1.49
C LEU A 61 4.81 -2.29 0.40
N VAL A 62 4.86 -1.87 -0.87
CA VAL A 62 4.50 -2.71 -2.04
C VAL A 62 5.33 -3.98 -2.08
N THR A 63 6.65 -3.85 -1.92
CA THR A 63 7.58 -4.99 -1.96
C THR A 63 7.25 -6.01 -0.85
N VAL A 64 7.09 -5.53 0.38
CA VAL A 64 6.79 -6.40 1.54
C VAL A 64 5.46 -7.11 1.37
N VAL A 65 4.41 -6.40 0.94
CA VAL A 65 3.08 -6.99 0.83
C VAL A 65 3.04 -8.04 -0.28
N GLN A 66 3.62 -7.76 -1.45
CA GLN A 66 3.63 -8.74 -2.55
C GLN A 66 4.52 -9.96 -2.29
N GLU A 67 5.50 -9.85 -1.38
CA GLU A 67 6.26 -11.02 -0.91
C GLU A 67 5.46 -11.90 0.06
N ALA A 68 4.38 -11.39 0.65
CA ALA A 68 3.52 -12.13 1.57
C ALA A 68 2.29 -12.74 0.91
N VAL A 69 1.68 -12.05 -0.05
CA VAL A 69 0.43 -12.47 -0.69
C VAL A 69 0.48 -12.30 -2.21
N GLU A 70 -0.25 -13.15 -2.92
CA GLU A 70 -0.37 -13.12 -4.39
C GLU A 70 -1.43 -12.12 -4.91
N LEU A 71 -2.07 -11.35 -4.02
CA LEU A 71 -3.10 -10.39 -4.42
C LEU A 71 -2.49 -9.15 -5.09
N PRO A 72 -3.10 -8.64 -6.18
CA PRO A 72 -2.72 -7.35 -6.75
C PRO A 72 -3.04 -6.20 -5.79
N LEU A 73 -2.36 -5.06 -5.98
CA LEU A 73 -2.46 -3.93 -5.06
C LEU A 73 -3.25 -2.76 -5.66
N CYS A 74 -3.95 -2.04 -4.78
CA CYS A 74 -4.52 -0.73 -5.03
C CYS A 74 -3.58 0.31 -4.40
N ILE A 75 -2.78 0.97 -5.22
CA ILE A 75 -1.77 1.94 -4.77
C ILE A 75 -2.47 3.28 -4.50
N ASP A 76 -2.53 3.67 -3.23
CA ASP A 76 -3.31 4.80 -2.74
C ASP A 76 -2.42 5.96 -2.29
N SER A 77 -2.23 6.93 -3.18
CA SER A 77 -1.43 8.13 -2.90
C SER A 77 -1.86 9.32 -3.79
N PRO A 78 -1.89 10.54 -3.24
CA PRO A 78 -2.00 11.77 -4.04
C PRO A 78 -0.66 12.23 -4.64
N ASN A 79 0.45 11.60 -4.28
CA ASN A 79 1.80 11.99 -4.67
C ASN A 79 2.26 11.20 -5.90
N ALA A 80 2.44 11.90 -7.03
CA ALA A 80 2.85 11.28 -8.29
C ALA A 80 4.22 10.59 -8.22
N GLU A 81 5.17 11.14 -7.45
CA GLU A 81 6.49 10.52 -7.26
C GLU A 81 6.39 9.23 -6.45
N ALA A 82 5.48 9.19 -5.46
CA ALA A 82 5.23 7.98 -4.69
C ALA A 82 4.53 6.90 -5.53
N LEU A 83 3.56 7.30 -6.36
CA LEU A 83 2.94 6.40 -7.33
C LEU A 83 3.98 5.82 -8.29
N GLU A 84 4.85 6.64 -8.88
CA GLU A 84 5.91 6.18 -9.78
C GLU A 84 6.85 5.17 -9.10
N ALA A 85 7.34 5.48 -7.90
CA ALA A 85 8.22 4.59 -7.14
C ALA A 85 7.56 3.25 -6.79
N ALA A 86 6.28 3.28 -6.39
CA ALA A 86 5.50 2.09 -6.06
C ALA A 86 5.20 1.23 -7.29
N LEU A 87 4.80 1.85 -8.40
CA LEU A 87 4.49 1.16 -9.67
C LEU A 87 5.74 0.52 -10.28
N ALA A 88 6.92 1.12 -10.10
CA ALA A 88 8.18 0.57 -10.61
C ALA A 88 8.56 -0.79 -9.99
N VAL A 89 8.11 -1.07 -8.77
CA VAL A 89 8.38 -2.35 -8.07
C VAL A 89 7.18 -3.29 -8.00
N HIS A 90 5.99 -2.81 -8.32
CA HIS A 90 4.77 -3.61 -8.33
C HIS A 90 4.86 -4.72 -9.40
N ARG A 91 4.49 -5.95 -9.02
CA ARG A 91 4.34 -7.10 -9.91
C ARG A 91 2.89 -7.29 -10.32
N GLY A 92 2.62 -7.44 -11.62
CA GLY A 92 1.27 -7.61 -12.16
C GLY A 92 0.57 -6.28 -12.43
N GLU A 93 -0.76 -6.31 -12.54
CA GLU A 93 -1.58 -5.13 -12.87
C GLU A 93 -2.14 -4.48 -11.59
N PRO A 94 -1.73 -3.24 -11.25
CA PRO A 94 -2.23 -2.53 -10.08
C PRO A 94 -3.51 -1.74 -10.39
N ILE A 95 -4.22 -1.34 -9.34
CA ILE A 95 -5.16 -0.22 -9.38
C ILE A 95 -4.42 1.03 -8.88
N VAL A 96 -4.55 2.15 -9.60
CA VAL A 96 -4.09 3.46 -9.12
C VAL A 96 -5.26 4.19 -8.45
N LYS A 97 -5.08 4.59 -7.19
CA LYS A 97 -6.05 5.35 -6.40
C LYS A 97 -5.40 6.67 -5.95
N SER A 98 -5.75 7.80 -6.53
CA SER A 98 -6.70 8.02 -7.62
C SER A 98 -6.32 9.22 -8.46
N ILE A 99 -7.05 9.43 -9.57
CA ILE A 99 -6.97 10.67 -10.34
C ILE A 99 -8.16 11.57 -10.02
N SER A 100 -7.97 12.87 -10.19
CA SER A 100 -9.02 13.88 -10.10
C SER A 100 -9.29 14.51 -11.48
N ARG A 101 -10.26 15.43 -11.55
CA ARG A 101 -10.47 16.29 -12.73
C ARG A 101 -9.87 17.70 -12.53
N GLU A 102 -8.77 17.80 -11.79
CA GLU A 102 -8.03 19.05 -11.61
C GLU A 102 -7.47 19.59 -12.94
N SER A 103 -7.39 20.91 -13.04
CA SER A 103 -7.01 21.67 -14.23
C SER A 103 -5.81 22.57 -13.97
#